data_AF-A0A552DI22-F1
#
_entry.id   AF-A0A552DI22-F1
#
_cell.length_a   1.000
_cell.length_b   1.000
_cell.length_c   1.000
_cell.angle_alpha   90.00
_cell.angle_beta   90.00
_cell.angle_gamma   90.00
#
_symmetry.space_group_name_H-M   'P 1'
#
loop_
_entity.id
_entity.type
_entity.pdbx_description
1 polymer ?
#
loop_
_entity_poly.entity_id
_entity_poly.type
_entity_poly.pdbx_seq_one_letter_code
_entity_poly.pdbx_strand_id
1 'polypeptide(L)'
;MIVNKRELKQTLNRVYLKIKPDTETIQVFQANLTRLLEQCDSKKSEEFNKNLLIDFLKNTYYTDRYFINTKERIDLVIHNNQDVKSPVGVIFETKKPTRTINAEMPRLDHLNTKAFQQLV
;
A
#
# COMPACT_ATOMS: atom_id res chain seq x y z
N MET A 1 -15.80 -20.30 -6.61
CA MET A 1 -16.68 -19.50 -5.73
C MET A 1 -15.84 -19.04 -4.54
N ILE A 2 -15.67 -17.73 -4.31
CA ILE A 2 -14.88 -17.24 -3.16
C ILE A 2 -15.77 -17.31 -1.92
N VAL A 3 -15.42 -18.20 -1.00
CA VAL A 3 -16.31 -18.59 0.11
C VAL A 3 -16.37 -17.52 1.22
N ASN A 4 -15.55 -16.46 1.16
CA ASN A 4 -15.46 -15.45 2.24
C ASN A 4 -15.19 -14.01 1.72
N LYS A 5 -15.78 -13.63 0.58
CA LYS A 5 -15.69 -12.23 0.12
C LYS A 5 -16.44 -11.33 1.10
N ARG A 6 -15.74 -10.33 1.66
CA ARG A 6 -16.31 -9.31 2.54
C ARG A 6 -16.29 -7.95 1.87
N GLU A 7 -17.38 -7.22 1.99
CA GLU A 7 -17.46 -5.81 1.58
C GLU A 7 -16.70 -4.92 2.57
N LEU A 8 -16.24 -3.74 2.14
CA LEU A 8 -15.44 -2.82 2.98
C LEU A 8 -16.13 -2.50 4.33
N LYS A 9 -17.45 -2.33 4.33
CA LYS A 9 -18.23 -2.07 5.54
C LYS A 9 -18.25 -3.24 6.52
N GLN A 10 -17.98 -4.45 6.05
CA GLN A 10 -17.93 -5.68 6.85
C GLN A 10 -16.51 -5.95 7.40
N THR A 11 -15.47 -5.40 6.77
CA THR A 11 -14.07 -5.60 7.19
C THR A 11 -13.59 -4.54 8.18
N LEU A 12 -14.07 -3.30 8.05
CA LEU A 12 -13.65 -2.21 8.91
C LEU A 12 -14.30 -2.30 10.29
N ASN A 13 -13.51 -2.15 11.36
CA ASN A 13 -14.06 -2.03 12.71
C ASN A 13 -15.00 -0.81 12.77
N ARG A 14 -16.22 -1.00 13.30
CA ARG A 14 -17.26 0.04 13.40
C ARG A 14 -16.79 1.32 14.11
N VAL A 15 -15.78 1.24 14.96
CA VAL A 15 -15.19 2.41 15.63
C VAL A 15 -14.60 3.39 14.61
N TYR A 16 -13.96 2.92 13.54
CA TYR A 16 -13.38 3.79 12.52
C TYR A 16 -14.43 4.58 11.73
N LEU A 17 -15.67 4.07 11.62
CA LEU A 17 -16.78 4.80 10.98
C LEU A 17 -17.22 6.04 11.78
N LYS A 18 -16.86 6.12 13.06
CA LYS A 18 -17.15 7.27 13.93
C LYS A 18 -16.09 8.36 13.84
N ILE A 19 -14.93 8.08 13.24
CA ILE A 19 -13.86 9.05 13.06
C ILE A 19 -14.23 9.91 11.86
N LYS A 20 -14.59 11.17 12.11
CA LYS A 20 -14.84 12.13 11.05
C LYS A 20 -13.50 12.52 10.42
N PRO A 21 -13.26 12.23 9.13
CA PRO A 21 -12.09 12.73 8.45
C PRO A 21 -12.19 14.26 8.32
N ASP A 22 -11.07 14.92 8.54
CA ASP A 22 -10.95 16.35 8.34
C ASP A 22 -10.92 16.68 6.83
N THR A 23 -11.50 17.82 6.43
CA THR A 23 -11.64 18.18 5.01
C THR A 23 -10.28 18.44 4.36
N GLU A 24 -9.37 19.13 5.06
CA GLU A 24 -8.02 19.41 4.57
C GLU A 24 -7.26 18.09 4.41
N THR A 25 -7.40 17.19 5.38
CA THR A 25 -6.87 15.82 5.33
C THR A 25 -7.33 15.10 4.06
N ILE A 26 -8.64 15.12 3.74
CA ILE A 26 -9.17 14.50 2.51
C ILE A 26 -8.57 15.14 1.25
N GLN A 27 -8.48 16.47 1.20
CA GLN A 27 -7.95 17.18 0.03
C GLN A 27 -6.48 16.83 -0.22
N VAL A 28 -5.66 16.76 0.83
CA VAL A 28 -4.25 16.34 0.73
C VAL A 28 -4.14 14.91 0.19
N PHE A 29 -4.97 13.99 0.67
CA PHE A 29 -4.98 12.61 0.15
C PHE A 29 -5.41 12.55 -1.30
N GLN A 30 -6.47 13.27 -1.69
CA GLN A 30 -6.92 13.31 -3.08
C GLN A 30 -5.84 13.86 -4.01
N ALA A 31 -5.19 14.97 -3.63
CA ALA A 31 -4.13 15.56 -4.43
C ALA A 31 -2.93 14.61 -4.57
N ASN A 32 -2.46 14.00 -3.48
CA ASN A 32 -1.35 13.07 -3.52
C ASN A 32 -1.68 11.76 -4.26
N LEU A 33 -2.90 11.25 -4.13
CA LEU A 33 -3.35 10.05 -4.84
C LEU A 33 -3.44 10.30 -6.35
N THR A 34 -4.00 11.45 -6.75
CA THR A 34 -4.05 11.85 -8.16
C THR A 34 -2.63 11.92 -8.74
N ARG A 35 -1.70 12.59 -8.04
CA ARG A 35 -0.29 12.66 -8.46
C ARG A 35 0.35 11.28 -8.63
N LEU A 36 0.13 10.37 -7.67
CA LEU A 36 0.62 8.99 -7.76
C LEU A 36 0.09 8.29 -9.02
N LEU A 37 -1.21 8.39 -9.27
CA LEU A 37 -1.86 7.70 -10.40
C LEU A 37 -1.45 8.28 -11.75
N GLU A 38 -1.22 9.59 -11.84
CA GLU A 38 -0.73 10.26 -13.06
C GLU A 38 0.72 9.89 -13.40
N GLN A 39 1.55 9.64 -12.37
CA GLN A 39 2.96 9.31 -12.55
C GLN A 39 3.22 7.80 -12.68
N CYS A 40 2.32 6.96 -12.16
CA CYS A 40 2.41 5.51 -12.30
C CYS A 40 2.45 5.11 -13.78
N ASP A 41 3.45 4.32 -14.15
CA ASP A 41 3.64 3.89 -15.54
C ASP A 41 4.02 2.40 -15.60
N SER A 42 3.12 1.61 -16.20
CA SER A 42 3.31 0.18 -16.46
C SER A 42 4.48 -0.16 -17.38
N LYS A 43 5.06 0.81 -18.09
CA LYS A 43 6.27 0.61 -18.90
C LYS A 43 7.54 0.72 -18.07
N LYS A 44 7.50 1.43 -16.94
CA LYS A 44 8.65 1.60 -16.04
C LYS A 44 8.91 0.34 -15.19
N SER A 45 10.01 0.37 -14.44
CA SER A 45 10.37 -0.72 -13.53
C SER A 45 9.42 -0.79 -12.32
N GLU A 46 9.44 -1.93 -11.64
CA GLU A 46 8.80 -2.10 -10.34
C GLU A 46 9.35 -1.08 -9.33
N GLU A 47 10.68 -0.96 -9.25
CA GLU A 47 11.37 0.01 -8.38
C GLU A 47 10.93 1.46 -8.63
N PHE A 48 10.76 1.85 -9.89
CA PHE A 48 10.26 3.18 -10.23
C PHE A 48 8.89 3.45 -9.62
N ASN A 49 7.94 2.53 -9.82
CA ASN A 49 6.58 2.71 -9.31
C ASN A 49 6.52 2.55 -7.77
N LYS A 50 7.40 1.72 -7.18
CA LYS A 50 7.55 1.62 -5.72
C LYS A 50 7.98 2.95 -5.11
N ASN A 51 8.92 3.66 -5.72
CA ASN A 51 9.33 4.98 -5.23
C ASN A 51 8.18 5.99 -5.24
N LEU A 52 7.31 5.97 -6.26
CA LEU A 52 6.10 6.80 -6.28
C LEU A 52 5.14 6.44 -5.13
N LEU A 53 4.98 5.15 -4.82
CA LEU A 53 4.18 4.70 -3.68
C LEU A 53 4.77 5.18 -2.34
N ILE A 54 6.09 5.11 -2.18
CA ILE A 54 6.80 5.63 -1.00
C ILE A 54 6.54 7.13 -0.85
N ASP A 55 6.67 7.89 -1.93
CA ASP A 55 6.43 9.33 -1.94
C ASP A 55 4.98 9.66 -1.60
N PHE A 56 4.01 8.90 -2.11
CA PHE A 56 2.61 9.04 -1.75
C PHE A 56 2.39 8.83 -0.24
N LEU A 57 2.90 7.73 0.33
CA LEU A 57 2.75 7.42 1.74
C LEU A 57 3.36 8.51 2.63
N LYS A 58 4.60 8.90 2.32
CA LYS A 58 5.35 9.94 3.04
C LYS A 58 4.61 11.28 3.03
N ASN A 59 4.20 11.75 1.85
CA ASN A 59 3.63 13.08 1.67
C ASN A 59 2.15 13.17 2.07
N THR A 60 1.48 12.03 2.27
CA THR A 60 0.06 12.05 2.64
C THR A 60 -0.11 12.17 4.15
N TYR A 61 0.30 11.18 4.96
CA TYR A 61 0.04 11.18 6.42
C TYR A 61 1.11 10.55 7.31
N TYR A 62 2.15 9.94 6.73
CA TYR A 62 2.96 8.97 7.46
C TYR A 62 4.33 9.50 7.91
N THR A 63 4.95 10.44 7.19
CA THR A 63 6.33 10.91 7.48
C THR A 63 6.50 11.42 8.92
N ASP A 64 5.56 12.22 9.41
CA ASP A 64 5.68 12.86 10.73
C ASP A 64 5.44 11.90 11.90
N ARG A 65 5.15 10.62 11.65
CA ARG A 65 4.80 9.67 12.72
C ARG A 65 5.48 8.32 12.57
N TYR A 66 5.83 7.93 11.36
CA TYR A 66 6.26 6.59 11.04
C TYR A 66 7.49 6.60 10.15
N PHE A 67 8.43 5.71 10.45
CA PHE A 67 9.57 5.46 9.60
C PHE A 67 9.17 4.51 8.46
N ILE A 68 9.47 4.91 7.21
CA ILE A 68 9.11 4.18 6.00
C ILE A 68 10.38 3.91 5.20
N ASN A 69 10.74 2.65 5.02
CA ASN A 69 11.92 2.26 4.24
C ASN A 69 11.86 0.78 3.82
N THR A 70 12.80 0.35 2.98
CA THR A 70 13.05 -1.07 2.72
C THR A 70 13.58 -1.76 3.98
N LYS A 71 13.37 -3.08 4.10
CA LYS A 71 13.93 -3.86 5.22
C LYS A 71 14.29 -5.27 4.77
N GLU A 72 15.57 -5.61 4.83
CA GLU A 72 16.08 -6.93 4.45
C GLU A 72 15.62 -7.35 3.03
N ARG A 73 14.80 -8.41 2.92
CA ARG A 73 14.23 -8.89 1.66
C ARG A 73 12.82 -8.35 1.38
N ILE A 74 12.27 -7.57 2.30
CA ILE A 74 10.95 -6.97 2.17
C ILE A 74 11.09 -5.69 1.35
N ASP A 75 10.25 -5.56 0.33
CA ASP A 75 10.23 -4.41 -0.58
C ASP A 75 10.08 -3.08 0.16
N LEU A 76 9.16 -3.00 1.12
CA LEU A 76 8.88 -1.79 1.89
C LEU A 76 8.19 -2.12 3.22
N VAL A 77 8.54 -1.40 4.28
CA VAL A 77 7.87 -1.46 5.58
C VAL A 77 7.46 -0.08 6.08
N ILE A 78 6.43 -0.05 6.92
CA ILE A 78 6.11 1.09 7.80
C ILE A 78 6.30 0.62 9.23
N HIS A 79 7.17 1.30 9.97
CA HIS A 79 7.40 1.05 11.38
C HIS A 79 6.34 1.76 12.24
N ASN A 80 6.09 1.25 13.44
CA ASN A 80 5.09 1.81 14.35
C ASN A 80 5.48 3.18 14.94
N ASN A 81 6.75 3.57 14.86
CA ASN A 81 7.24 4.89 15.25
C ASN A 81 8.22 5.46 14.19
N GLN A 82 8.74 6.65 14.43
CA GLN A 82 9.75 7.33 13.59
C GLN A 82 11.16 6.72 13.63
N ASP A 83 11.38 5.61 14.36
CA ASP A 83 12.68 4.96 14.50
C ASP A 83 12.70 3.61 13.76
N VAL A 84 13.76 3.36 12.99
CA VAL A 84 14.05 2.09 12.32
C VAL A 84 14.12 0.90 13.28
N LYS A 85 14.44 1.13 14.56
CA LYS A 85 14.46 0.08 15.60
C LYS A 85 13.08 -0.29 16.11
N SER A 86 12.07 0.55 15.87
CA SER A 86 10.71 0.25 16.33
C SER A 86 10.09 -0.92 15.55
N PRO A 87 9.13 -1.65 16.14
CA PRO A 87 8.52 -2.79 15.46
C PRO A 87 7.87 -2.40 14.13
N VAL A 88 7.91 -3.32 13.16
CA VAL A 88 7.21 -3.16 11.88
C VAL A 88 5.71 -3.29 12.11
N GLY A 89 4.94 -2.32 11.61
CA GLY A 89 3.47 -2.32 11.66
C GLY A 89 2.81 -2.72 10.34
N VAL A 90 3.44 -2.39 9.21
CA VAL A 90 2.94 -2.73 7.87
C VAL A 90 4.08 -3.24 7.01
N ILE A 91 3.80 -4.29 6.24
CA ILE A 91 4.70 -4.90 5.25
C ILE A 91 4.03 -4.73 3.89
N PHE A 92 4.82 -4.35 2.89
CA PHE A 92 4.40 -4.27 1.51
C PHE A 92 5.28 -5.16 0.67
N GLU A 93 4.63 -5.94 -0.19
CA GLU A 93 5.24 -6.50 -1.39
C GLU A 93 4.71 -5.71 -2.57
N THR A 94 5.60 -5.20 -3.41
CA THR A 94 5.24 -4.43 -4.60
C THR A 94 5.44 -5.27 -5.84
N LYS A 95 4.61 -5.05 -6.85
CA LYS A 95 4.79 -5.64 -8.17
C LYS A 95 4.50 -4.63 -9.25
N LYS A 96 5.14 -4.81 -10.40
CA LYS A 96 4.88 -4.00 -11.58
C LYS A 96 3.37 -3.96 -11.92
N PRO A 97 2.77 -2.79 -12.19
CA PRO A 97 1.35 -2.67 -12.50
C PRO A 97 1.05 -3.14 -13.93
N THR A 98 1.02 -4.46 -14.13
CA THR A 98 0.68 -5.11 -15.40
C THR A 98 -0.77 -5.57 -15.43
N ARG A 99 -1.42 -5.48 -16.60
CA ARG A 99 -2.78 -5.97 -16.85
C ARG A 99 -2.82 -7.38 -17.46
N THR A 100 -1.70 -8.11 -17.44
CA THR A 100 -1.59 -9.44 -18.04
C THR A 100 -2.13 -10.55 -17.14
N ILE A 101 -2.48 -11.69 -17.74
CA ILE A 101 -2.87 -12.91 -16.98
C ILE A 101 -1.75 -13.43 -16.07
N ASN A 102 -0.50 -13.12 -16.43
CA ASN A 102 0.72 -13.41 -15.67
C ASN A 102 1.06 -12.32 -14.65
N ALA A 103 0.09 -11.47 -14.28
CA ALA A 103 0.30 -10.52 -13.20
C ALA A 103 0.74 -11.23 -11.92
N GLU A 104 1.78 -10.71 -11.29
CA GLU A 104 2.40 -11.29 -10.09
C GLU A 104 1.61 -10.95 -8.80
N MET A 105 0.67 -9.99 -8.88
CA MET A 105 -0.25 -9.63 -7.80
C MET A 105 -1.42 -10.61 -7.66
N PRO A 106 -1.93 -10.85 -6.42
CA PRO A 106 -3.08 -11.72 -6.20
C PRO A 106 -4.33 -11.25 -6.94
N ARG A 107 -5.11 -12.22 -7.42
CA ARG A 107 -6.44 -12.00 -7.98
C ARG A 107 -7.48 -12.82 -7.22
N LEU A 108 -8.73 -12.43 -7.36
CA LEU A 108 -9.87 -13.08 -6.73
C LEU A 108 -9.96 -14.60 -7.04
N ASP A 109 -9.53 -15.01 -8.22
CA ASP A 109 -9.50 -16.40 -8.69
C ASP A 109 -8.13 -17.07 -8.58
N HIS A 110 -7.08 -16.33 -8.20
CA HIS A 110 -5.71 -16.80 -8.19
C HIS A 110 -4.91 -16.07 -7.11
N LEU A 111 -4.95 -16.61 -5.88
CA LEU A 111 -4.27 -16.03 -4.72
C LEU A 111 -2.80 -16.47 -4.57
N ASN A 112 -2.46 -17.67 -5.03
CA ASN A 112 -1.10 -18.20 -4.94
C ASN A 112 -0.19 -17.60 -6.02
N THR A 113 0.09 -16.30 -5.90
CA THR A 113 0.93 -15.55 -6.82
C THR A 113 2.28 -15.25 -6.21
N LYS A 114 3.23 -14.84 -7.05
CA LYS A 114 4.58 -14.49 -6.63
C LYS A 114 4.59 -13.43 -5.52
N ALA A 115 3.79 -12.37 -5.63
CA ALA A 115 3.71 -11.36 -4.56
C ALA A 115 3.26 -11.95 -3.22
N PHE A 116 2.32 -12.90 -3.23
CA PHE A 116 1.87 -13.54 -2.01
C PHE A 116 2.94 -14.46 -1.42
N GLN A 117 3.67 -15.19 -2.27
CA GLN A 117 4.78 -16.07 -1.88
C GLN A 117 6.01 -15.30 -1.37
N GLN A 118 6.16 -14.03 -1.72
CA GLN A 118 7.26 -13.18 -1.26
C GLN A 118 6.92 -12.40 0.01
N LEU A 119 5.64 -12.38 0.42
CA LEU A 119 5.17 -11.70 1.64
C LEU A 119 5.40 -12.52 2.93
N VAL A 120 5.96 -13.73 2.84
CA VAL A 120 6.18 -14.70 3.94
C VAL A 120 7.61 -14.70 4.47
#